data_AF-A0AA50DY24-F1
#
_entry.id   AF-A0AA50DY24-F1
#
_cell.length_a   1.000
_cell.length_b   1.000
_cell.length_c   1.000
_cell.angle_alpha   90.00
_cell.angle_beta   90.00
_cell.angle_gamma   90.00
#
_symmetry.space_group_name_H-M   'P 1'
#
loop_
_entity.id
_entity.type
_entity.pdbx_description
1 polymer ?
#
loop_
_entity_poly.entity_id
_entity_poly.type
_entity_poly.pdbx_seq_one_letter_code
_entity_poly.pdbx_strand_id
1 'polypeptide(L)'
;MLELSQPAFWQVSQAREEAVVTINASSTIGSQGNANAPGLQAIDQDDLGGKTSGGQQIRYRLERSGASSKVHFQLPVGYKLQVSTLTSPFRLVIDARADAPPVKTINWTEGITWQQRFVNISGGQFPVTTVTINPRSPGISLRPLMANPTMAQGTAPLVTIARDQRAAVAINAGFFNRNNQLPLGAVWSQQNWRSGPILNRGAIAWNDQGQTTFGRLSLSEIITTGSGQRLTANYLNSGYVQRGIARYTPAWDPSYIPLSDNEQVYVVQNSQVTAQYPLPKAGQQQMPIPSDGYLIIDRGNQIPAGVLAVGTTLNVNGRSTPEAFNAFPNGMGAGPLLIDQGRVVLNATGEGFSSAFQQQRASRSAIAVDRNGNIMLVASHNRVGEPELAWGNLPKFCNSWGR
;
A
#
# COMPACT_ATOMS: atom_id res chain seq x y z
N MET A 1 13.49 -21.36 26.71
CA MET A 1 14.74 -20.61 26.99
C MET A 1 15.92 -21.46 26.52
N LEU A 2 16.97 -20.83 25.98
CA LEU A 2 18.19 -21.49 25.54
C LEU A 2 19.39 -20.90 26.30
N GLU A 3 20.17 -21.75 26.97
CA GLU A 3 21.47 -21.34 27.53
C GLU A 3 22.56 -21.42 26.46
N LEU A 4 23.48 -20.46 26.45
CA LEU A 4 24.53 -20.31 25.46
C LEU A 4 25.90 -20.23 26.15
N SER A 5 26.93 -20.78 25.52
CA SER A 5 28.31 -20.68 26.02
C SER A 5 28.91 -19.28 25.83
N GLN A 6 28.39 -18.50 24.87
CA GLN A 6 28.83 -17.14 24.54
C GLN A 6 27.68 -16.36 23.89
N PRO A 7 27.77 -15.01 23.77
CA PRO A 7 26.84 -14.24 22.97
C PRO A 7 26.78 -14.75 21.53
N ALA A 8 25.58 -14.81 20.96
CA ALA A 8 25.35 -15.29 19.60
C ALA A 8 24.41 -14.35 18.85
N PHE A 9 24.66 -14.15 17.55
CA PHE A 9 23.72 -13.48 16.67
C PHE A 9 22.47 -14.35 16.48
N TRP A 10 21.30 -13.70 16.39
CA TRP A 10 20.04 -14.38 16.17
C TRP A 10 19.07 -13.51 15.39
N GLN A 11 18.10 -14.16 14.76
CA GLN A 11 16.96 -13.51 14.09
C GLN A 11 15.70 -14.34 14.29
N VAL A 12 14.55 -13.68 14.21
CA VAL A 12 13.22 -14.30 14.28
C VAL A 12 12.42 -13.93 13.04
N SER A 13 11.72 -14.92 12.48
CA SER A 13 10.74 -14.74 11.42
C SER A 13 9.47 -15.49 11.80
N GLN A 14 8.31 -14.93 11.45
CA GLN A 14 7.01 -15.55 11.71
C GLN A 14 6.08 -15.29 10.52
N ALA A 15 5.41 -16.36 10.08
CA ALA A 15 4.35 -16.32 9.09
C ALA A 15 3.14 -17.06 9.68
N ARG A 16 2.10 -16.29 10.04
CA ARG A 16 0.91 -16.80 10.74
C ARG A 16 1.30 -17.55 12.02
N GLU A 17 0.95 -18.83 12.14
CA GLU A 17 1.22 -19.69 13.30
C GLU A 17 2.61 -20.34 13.27
N GLU A 18 3.35 -20.25 12.16
CA GLU A 18 4.70 -20.80 12.05
C GLU A 18 5.75 -19.73 12.33
N ALA A 19 6.69 -20.02 13.23
CA ALA A 19 7.79 -19.12 13.53
C ALA A 19 9.12 -19.87 13.59
N VAL A 20 10.21 -19.18 13.26
CA VAL A 20 11.57 -19.72 13.34
C VAL A 20 12.50 -18.72 14.00
N VAL A 21 13.24 -19.19 15.01
CA VAL A 21 14.36 -18.45 15.60
C VAL A 21 15.65 -19.09 15.11
N THR A 22 16.41 -18.36 14.31
CA THR A 22 17.73 -18.78 13.81
C THR A 22 18.81 -18.19 14.69
N ILE A 23 19.75 -19.00 15.13
CA ILE A 23 20.79 -18.64 16.10
C ILE A 23 22.14 -19.11 15.55
N ASN A 24 23.11 -18.21 15.49
CA ASN A 24 24.48 -18.54 15.11
C ASN A 24 25.24 -19.13 16.31
N ALA A 25 24.78 -20.29 16.76
CA ALA A 25 25.40 -21.09 17.80
C ALA A 25 25.08 -22.56 17.61
N SER A 26 26.03 -23.43 17.94
CA SER A 26 25.80 -24.87 18.08
C SER A 26 25.02 -25.12 19.39
N SER A 27 23.89 -25.81 19.29
CA SER A 27 23.00 -26.06 20.42
C SER A 27 23.20 -27.45 21.03
N THR A 28 23.25 -27.51 22.37
CA THR A 28 23.23 -28.74 23.19
C THR A 28 21.82 -29.17 23.59
N ILE A 29 20.77 -28.50 23.11
CA ILE A 29 19.38 -28.73 23.53
C ILE A 29 18.81 -30.04 22.96
N GLY A 30 17.88 -30.64 23.71
CA GLY A 30 17.06 -31.79 23.28
C GLY A 30 16.25 -31.51 22.02
N SER A 31 15.91 -32.58 21.28
CA SER A 31 15.43 -32.48 19.89
C SER A 31 14.01 -31.92 19.72
N GLN A 32 13.10 -32.08 20.69
CA GLN A 32 11.69 -31.69 20.61
C GLN A 32 11.06 -31.40 21.99
N GLY A 33 9.99 -30.59 22.05
CA GLY A 33 9.20 -30.38 23.27
C GLY A 33 7.86 -29.67 23.05
N ASN A 34 6.98 -29.77 24.05
CA ASN A 34 5.65 -29.13 24.09
C ASN A 34 5.53 -28.20 25.30
N ALA A 35 4.87 -27.05 25.14
CA ALA A 35 4.58 -26.11 26.22
C ALA A 35 3.11 -25.65 26.18
N ASN A 36 2.45 -25.59 27.34
CA ASN A 36 1.05 -25.17 27.44
C ASN A 36 0.93 -23.64 27.38
N ALA A 37 -0.03 -23.13 26.61
CA ALA A 37 -0.38 -21.70 26.56
C ALA A 37 -1.76 -21.46 27.22
N PRO A 38 -1.96 -20.35 27.96
CA PRO A 38 -3.28 -19.97 28.47
C PRO A 38 -4.25 -19.68 27.31
N GLY A 39 -5.49 -20.16 27.42
CA GLY A 39 -6.41 -20.30 26.29
C GLY A 39 -7.00 -19.00 25.74
N LEU A 40 -6.98 -18.86 24.42
CA LEU A 40 -7.80 -17.92 23.63
C LEU A 40 -8.50 -18.72 22.53
N GLN A 41 -9.80 -18.51 22.34
CA GLN A 41 -10.54 -19.11 21.21
C GLN A 41 -10.31 -18.26 19.96
N ALA A 42 -9.87 -18.88 18.88
CA ALA A 42 -9.56 -18.18 17.63
C ALA A 42 -10.46 -18.61 16.47
N ILE A 43 -10.77 -17.65 15.61
CA ILE A 43 -11.40 -17.82 14.31
C ILE A 43 -10.45 -17.19 13.28
N ASP A 44 -10.35 -17.86 12.13
CA ASP A 44 -9.45 -17.74 10.97
C ASP A 44 -8.79 -16.37 10.63
N GLN A 45 -7.58 -16.45 10.05
CA GLN A 45 -6.77 -15.34 9.50
C GLN A 45 -6.90 -15.18 7.97
N ASP A 46 -7.66 -16.03 7.28
CA ASP A 46 -7.90 -15.87 5.85
C ASP A 46 -9.08 -14.92 5.56
N ASP A 47 -8.95 -14.13 4.49
CA ASP A 47 -9.98 -13.27 3.88
C ASP A 47 -11.26 -14.02 3.44
N LEU A 48 -11.35 -15.33 3.67
CA LEU A 48 -12.41 -16.23 3.20
C LEU A 48 -12.96 -17.20 4.27
N GLY A 49 -12.81 -16.89 5.57
CA GLY A 49 -13.72 -17.38 6.61
C GLY A 49 -13.86 -18.91 6.79
N GLY A 50 -12.77 -19.66 6.81
CA GLY A 50 -12.76 -21.09 7.10
C GLY A 50 -12.49 -21.39 8.58
N LYS A 51 -13.44 -22.01 9.31
CA LYS A 51 -13.19 -22.41 10.70
C LYS A 51 -12.10 -23.49 10.77
N THR A 52 -10.95 -23.18 11.36
CA THR A 52 -9.98 -24.18 11.81
C THR A 52 -9.77 -24.10 13.31
N SER A 53 -10.05 -25.21 13.99
CA SER A 53 -9.77 -25.43 15.40
C SER A 53 -8.31 -25.85 15.57
N GLY A 54 -7.40 -24.87 15.72
CA GLY A 54 -5.97 -25.09 15.98
C GLY A 54 -5.66 -25.22 17.48
N GLY A 55 -4.96 -26.28 17.88
CA GLY A 55 -4.73 -26.66 19.28
C GLY A 55 -3.96 -25.64 20.14
N GLN A 56 -4.24 -25.67 21.45
CA GLN A 56 -3.83 -24.71 22.49
C GLN A 56 -2.37 -24.80 22.96
N GLN A 57 -1.50 -25.52 22.24
CA GLN A 57 -0.18 -25.89 22.74
C GLN A 57 0.90 -25.41 21.79
N ILE A 58 1.90 -24.71 22.35
CA ILE A 58 3.10 -24.33 21.61
C ILE A 58 3.92 -25.61 21.41
N ARG A 59 4.23 -25.92 20.16
CA ARG A 59 5.16 -27.01 19.82
C ARG A 59 6.41 -26.42 19.27
N TYR A 60 7.56 -26.98 19.62
CA TYR A 60 8.82 -26.55 19.02
C TYR A 60 9.71 -27.73 18.66
N ARG A 61 10.52 -27.52 17.62
CA ARG A 61 11.50 -28.48 17.11
C ARG A 61 12.83 -27.79 16.88
N LEU A 62 13.90 -28.41 17.35
CA LEU A 62 15.26 -27.97 17.07
C LEU A 62 15.75 -28.60 15.76
N GLU A 63 16.29 -27.78 14.87
CA GLU A 63 17.04 -28.19 13.69
C GLU A 63 18.48 -27.71 13.85
N ARG A 64 19.45 -28.62 13.72
CA ARG A 64 20.87 -28.30 13.74
C ARG A 64 21.35 -28.10 12.30
N SER A 65 22.04 -27.00 12.04
CA SER A 65 22.56 -26.64 10.71
C SER A 65 24.00 -26.17 10.82
N GLY A 66 24.93 -27.13 10.97
CA GLY A 66 26.35 -26.86 11.15
C GLY A 66 26.63 -26.00 12.40
N ALA A 67 27.24 -24.82 12.20
CA ALA A 67 27.53 -23.86 13.26
C ALA A 67 26.30 -23.08 13.77
N SER A 68 25.14 -23.25 13.13
CA SER A 68 23.89 -22.58 13.48
C SER A 68 22.81 -23.57 13.93
N SER A 69 21.85 -23.06 14.68
CA SER A 69 20.67 -23.80 15.14
C SER A 69 19.40 -23.03 14.78
N LYS A 70 18.35 -23.74 14.40
CA LYS A 70 17.01 -23.17 14.20
C LYS A 70 16.04 -23.81 15.18
N VAL A 71 15.24 -22.97 15.83
CA VAL A 71 14.11 -23.43 16.64
C VAL A 71 12.84 -23.08 15.88
N HIS A 72 12.19 -24.10 15.35
CA HIS A 72 10.90 -24.01 14.69
C HIS A 72 9.79 -24.07 15.73
N PHE A 73 8.79 -23.20 15.61
CA PHE A 73 7.64 -23.11 16.49
C PHE A 73 6.36 -23.25 15.68
N GLN A 74 5.43 -24.06 16.20
CA GLN A 74 4.02 -23.98 15.88
C GLN A 74 3.33 -23.26 17.04
N LEU A 75 2.73 -22.11 16.76
CA LEU A 75 2.11 -21.24 17.75
C LEU A 75 0.59 -21.35 17.71
N PRO A 76 -0.10 -21.08 18.83
CA PRO A 76 -1.52 -20.79 18.80
C PRO A 76 -1.80 -19.53 17.96
N VAL A 77 -3.01 -19.45 17.40
CA VAL A 77 -3.44 -18.28 16.62
C VAL A 77 -3.34 -17.00 17.47
N GLY A 78 -2.81 -15.93 16.90
CA GLY A 78 -2.65 -14.63 17.55
C GLY A 78 -1.42 -14.52 18.47
N TYR A 79 -0.70 -15.61 18.72
CA TYR A 79 0.57 -15.57 19.46
C TYR A 79 1.71 -15.11 18.55
N LYS A 80 2.66 -14.39 19.14
CA LYS A 80 3.91 -13.98 18.50
C LYS A 80 5.09 -14.31 19.40
N LEU A 81 6.27 -14.42 18.80
CA LEU A 81 7.51 -14.56 19.56
C LEU A 81 8.08 -13.20 19.98
N GLN A 82 8.32 -13.03 21.27
CA GLN A 82 9.16 -11.97 21.83
C GLN A 82 10.48 -12.60 22.27
N VAL A 83 11.59 -12.16 21.66
CA VAL A 83 12.92 -12.72 21.91
C VAL A 83 13.79 -11.68 22.60
N SER A 84 14.48 -12.08 23.66
CA SER A 84 15.39 -11.23 24.44
C SER A 84 16.59 -12.01 24.94
N THR A 85 17.59 -11.33 25.50
CA THR A 85 18.81 -11.94 26.02
C THR A 85 18.98 -11.65 27.52
N LEU A 86 19.60 -12.60 28.23
CA LEU A 86 20.06 -12.41 29.61
C LEU A 86 21.55 -12.77 29.71
N THR A 87 22.22 -12.23 30.73
CA THR A 87 23.59 -12.57 31.11
C THR A 87 23.61 -13.43 32.39
N SER A 88 24.77 -14.02 32.69
CA SER A 88 25.04 -14.81 33.91
C SER A 88 23.99 -15.89 34.24
N PRO A 89 23.91 -17.01 33.48
CA PRO A 89 24.65 -17.32 32.25
C PRO A 89 24.04 -16.65 31.01
N PHE A 90 24.76 -16.64 29.88
CA PHE A 90 24.24 -16.14 28.61
C PHE A 90 23.02 -16.96 28.17
N ARG A 91 21.89 -16.30 27.95
CA ARG A 91 20.64 -16.98 27.59
C ARG A 91 19.90 -16.23 26.50
N LEU A 92 19.29 -16.98 25.59
CA LEU A 92 18.26 -16.50 24.66
C LEU A 92 16.88 -16.90 25.20
N VAL A 93 16.07 -15.90 25.54
CA VAL A 93 14.71 -16.06 26.06
C VAL A 93 13.75 -15.89 24.89
N ILE A 94 12.88 -16.87 24.67
CA ILE A 94 11.88 -16.88 23.60
C ILE A 94 10.52 -17.05 24.27
N ASP A 95 9.78 -15.96 24.37
CA ASP A 95 8.44 -15.93 24.95
C ASP A 95 7.40 -15.94 23.84
N ALA A 96 6.44 -16.85 23.90
CA ALA A 96 5.29 -16.87 23.00
C ALA A 96 4.10 -16.22 23.69
N ARG A 97 3.60 -15.09 23.17
CA ARG A 97 2.54 -14.28 23.79
C ARG A 97 1.72 -13.51 22.75
N ALA A 98 0.49 -13.13 23.09
CA ALA A 98 -0.40 -12.41 22.18
C ALA A 98 -0.16 -10.88 22.18
N ASP A 99 0.36 -10.32 23.26
CA ASP A 99 0.62 -8.90 23.49
C ASP A 99 2.06 -8.51 23.14
N ALA A 100 2.45 -8.81 21.90
CA ALA A 100 3.75 -8.49 21.34
C ALA A 100 3.61 -7.73 19.99
N PRO A 101 4.63 -6.95 19.57
CA PRO A 101 5.92 -6.68 20.25
C PRO A 101 5.83 -5.63 21.38
N PRO A 102 6.86 -5.51 22.25
CA PRO A 102 6.87 -4.52 23.32
C PRO A 102 6.92 -3.08 22.78
N VAL A 103 6.46 -2.13 23.61
CA VAL A 103 6.50 -0.71 23.26
C VAL A 103 7.93 -0.21 23.09
N LYS A 104 8.14 0.70 22.13
CA LYS A 104 9.44 1.27 21.83
C LYS A 104 9.30 2.66 21.22
N THR A 105 10.24 3.55 21.50
CA THR A 105 10.41 4.82 20.81
C THR A 105 11.89 4.98 20.47
N ILE A 106 12.18 5.31 19.21
CA ILE A 106 13.52 5.65 18.73
C ILE A 106 13.44 6.98 18.00
N ASN A 107 14.17 7.97 18.49
CA ASN A 107 14.47 9.20 17.75
C ASN A 107 15.56 8.81 16.73
N TRP A 108 15.16 8.56 15.48
CA TRP A 108 16.00 7.89 14.51
C TRP A 108 17.00 8.84 13.86
N THR A 109 16.51 10.01 13.45
CA THR A 109 17.32 11.16 13.02
C THR A 109 16.50 12.44 13.23
N GLU A 110 17.09 13.59 12.97
CA GLU A 110 16.37 14.86 12.99
C GLU A 110 15.11 14.78 12.11
N GLY A 111 13.96 15.14 12.68
CA GLY A 111 12.68 15.11 11.98
C GLY A 111 12.06 13.72 11.78
N ILE A 112 12.69 12.60 12.22
CA ILE A 112 12.13 11.26 12.06
C ILE A 112 12.14 10.47 13.38
N THR A 113 10.97 10.03 13.82
CA THR A 113 10.79 9.21 15.03
C THR A 113 10.05 7.93 14.71
N TRP A 114 10.60 6.78 15.10
CA TRP A 114 9.92 5.47 15.00
C TRP A 114 9.35 5.04 16.35
N GLN A 115 8.13 4.53 16.36
CA GLN A 115 7.46 4.06 17.58
C GLN A 115 6.70 2.75 17.35
N GLN A 116 6.75 1.90 18.37
CA GLN A 116 5.89 0.74 18.55
C GLN A 116 5.05 0.99 19.79
N ARG A 117 3.73 0.92 19.68
CA ARG A 117 2.79 1.20 20.77
C ARG A 117 1.64 0.21 20.78
N PHE A 118 0.94 0.15 21.91
CA PHE A 118 -0.40 -0.44 22.00
C PHE A 118 -1.44 0.67 22.07
N VAL A 119 -2.46 0.57 21.22
CA VAL A 119 -3.54 1.55 21.14
C VAL A 119 -4.84 0.87 21.54
N ASN A 120 -5.48 1.41 22.56
CA ASN A 120 -6.73 0.90 23.10
C ASN A 120 -7.91 1.65 22.47
N ILE A 121 -8.87 0.90 21.93
CA ILE A 121 -10.17 1.42 21.49
C ILE A 121 -11.26 0.51 22.05
N SER A 122 -12.54 0.91 21.95
CA SER A 122 -13.68 0.09 22.41
C SER A 122 -13.70 -1.33 21.83
N GLY A 123 -13.03 -1.59 20.71
CA GLY A 123 -12.91 -2.90 20.06
C GLY A 123 -11.68 -3.72 20.44
N GLY A 124 -10.85 -3.27 21.38
CA GLY A 124 -9.67 -4.02 21.87
C GLY A 124 -8.37 -3.21 21.82
N GLN A 125 -7.27 -3.91 22.08
CA GLN A 125 -5.91 -3.37 22.09
C GLN A 125 -5.16 -3.79 20.83
N PHE A 126 -4.53 -2.83 20.15
CA PHE A 126 -3.88 -3.03 18.87
C PHE A 126 -2.39 -2.67 18.94
N PRO A 127 -1.47 -3.56 18.57
CA PRO A 127 -0.08 -3.18 18.31
C PRO A 127 -0.02 -2.31 17.04
N VAL A 128 0.66 -1.17 17.15
CA VAL A 128 0.77 -0.16 16.09
C VAL A 128 2.22 0.24 15.91
N THR A 129 2.66 0.24 14.67
CA THR A 129 3.96 0.75 14.28
C THR A 129 3.76 2.08 13.56
N THR A 130 4.43 3.12 14.02
CA THR A 130 4.37 4.45 13.40
C THR A 130 5.76 4.99 13.11
N VAL A 131 5.91 5.66 11.97
CA VAL A 131 7.03 6.57 11.73
C VAL A 131 6.46 7.98 11.56
N THR A 132 6.86 8.89 12.44
CA THR A 132 6.48 10.31 12.39
C THR A 132 7.61 11.11 11.77
N ILE A 133 7.27 11.94 10.79
CA ILE A 133 8.18 12.66 9.92
C ILE A 133 7.80 14.14 9.97
N ASN A 134 8.70 15.03 10.36
CA ASN A 134 8.50 16.47 10.20
C ASN A 134 8.88 16.84 8.76
N PRO A 135 7.91 17.12 7.86
CA PRO A 135 8.20 17.31 6.45
C PRO A 135 8.88 18.67 6.15
N ARG A 136 9.09 19.50 7.17
CA ARG A 136 9.80 20.80 7.08
C ARG A 136 11.26 20.70 7.53
N SER A 137 11.70 19.55 8.07
CA SER A 137 13.10 19.37 8.44
C SER A 137 13.99 19.39 7.19
N PRO A 138 15.17 20.06 7.22
CA PRO A 138 16.04 20.16 6.06
C PRO A 138 16.41 18.79 5.47
N GLY A 139 16.34 18.68 4.14
CA GLY A 139 16.70 17.44 3.43
C GLY A 139 15.64 16.34 3.46
N ILE A 140 14.50 16.54 4.14
CA ILE A 140 13.37 15.61 4.08
C ILE A 140 12.51 15.91 2.85
N SER A 141 12.24 14.87 2.06
CA SER A 141 11.25 14.91 0.98
C SER A 141 10.49 13.59 0.93
N LEU A 142 9.25 13.64 0.44
CA LEU A 142 8.40 12.47 0.26
C LEU A 142 8.11 12.30 -1.24
N ARG A 143 8.15 11.06 -1.71
CA ARG A 143 7.85 10.71 -3.11
C ARG A 143 7.00 9.45 -3.15
N PRO A 144 6.00 9.35 -4.05
CA PRO A 144 5.45 8.05 -4.36
C PRO A 144 6.48 7.25 -5.16
N LEU A 145 6.66 5.98 -4.79
CA LEU A 145 7.59 5.07 -5.45
C LEU A 145 6.81 3.92 -6.09
N MET A 146 7.01 3.73 -7.39
CA MET A 146 6.43 2.62 -8.14
C MET A 146 7.32 1.37 -7.99
N ALA A 147 6.76 0.17 -8.09
CA ALA A 147 7.54 -1.07 -8.04
C ALA A 147 8.59 -1.12 -9.17
N ASN A 148 8.18 -0.71 -10.37
CA ASN A 148 9.09 -0.40 -11.45
C ASN A 148 9.29 1.12 -11.53
N PRO A 149 10.53 1.65 -11.46
CA PRO A 149 10.76 3.09 -11.46
C PRO A 149 10.29 3.83 -12.72
N THR A 150 10.29 3.18 -13.88
CA THR A 150 10.03 3.81 -15.19
C THR A 150 8.69 3.44 -15.82
N MET A 151 7.98 2.43 -15.29
CA MET A 151 6.73 1.94 -15.86
C MET A 151 5.65 1.74 -14.78
N ALA A 152 4.40 1.58 -15.17
CA ALA A 152 3.23 1.52 -14.29
C ALA A 152 2.93 0.08 -13.88
N GLN A 153 3.15 -0.88 -14.79
CA GLN A 153 2.96 -2.29 -14.49
C GLN A 153 4.09 -2.82 -13.59
N GLY A 154 3.70 -3.50 -12.52
CA GLY A 154 4.63 -4.29 -11.70
C GLY A 154 4.27 -4.29 -10.23
N THR A 155 4.72 -5.33 -9.53
CA THR A 155 4.67 -5.41 -8.07
C THR A 155 6.01 -5.91 -7.54
N ALA A 156 6.40 -5.41 -6.36
CA ALA A 156 7.60 -5.84 -5.68
C ALA A 156 7.38 -5.74 -4.15
N PRO A 157 8.09 -6.53 -3.33
CA PRO A 157 8.07 -6.35 -1.89
C PRO A 157 8.44 -4.91 -1.51
N LEU A 158 7.69 -4.30 -0.59
CA LEU A 158 7.91 -2.90 -0.17
C LEU A 158 9.36 -2.66 0.29
N VAL A 159 9.94 -3.63 1.00
CA VAL A 159 11.33 -3.55 1.47
C VAL A 159 12.34 -3.53 0.32
N THR A 160 12.04 -4.21 -0.79
CA THR A 160 12.86 -4.18 -2.00
C THR A 160 12.75 -2.82 -2.68
N ILE A 161 11.53 -2.29 -2.83
CA ILE A 161 11.29 -0.94 -3.37
C ILE A 161 12.08 0.10 -2.56
N ALA A 162 11.98 0.04 -1.22
CA ALA A 162 12.67 0.98 -0.33
C ALA A 162 14.20 0.89 -0.46
N ARG A 163 14.76 -0.32 -0.55
CA ARG A 163 16.21 -0.52 -0.69
C ARG A 163 16.72 -0.05 -2.06
N ASP A 164 16.09 -0.51 -3.13
CA ASP A 164 16.55 -0.27 -4.50
C ASP A 164 16.43 1.20 -4.88
N GLN A 165 15.37 1.86 -4.41
CA GLN A 165 15.13 3.30 -4.62
C GLN A 165 15.63 4.17 -3.44
N ARG A 166 16.39 3.57 -2.51
CA ARG A 166 17.10 4.25 -1.41
C ARG A 166 16.21 5.15 -0.53
N ALA A 167 14.99 4.71 -0.26
CA ALA A 167 14.10 5.38 0.69
C ALA A 167 14.51 5.07 2.13
N ALA A 168 14.68 6.11 2.96
CA ALA A 168 14.96 5.94 4.39
C ALA A 168 13.79 5.30 5.14
N VAL A 169 12.56 5.65 4.74
CA VAL A 169 11.30 5.11 5.28
C VAL A 169 10.34 4.92 4.11
N ALA A 170 9.60 3.81 4.09
CA ALA A 170 8.54 3.56 3.11
C ALA A 170 7.36 2.84 3.76
N ILE A 171 6.16 3.11 3.25
CA ILE A 171 4.93 2.38 3.56
C ILE A 171 4.22 2.00 2.25
N ASN A 172 3.51 0.88 2.23
CA ASN A 172 2.65 0.55 1.09
C ASN A 172 1.52 1.59 0.96
N ALA A 173 1.13 1.89 -0.27
CA ALA A 173 0.27 3.04 -0.56
C ALA A 173 -0.98 2.66 -1.38
N GLY A 174 -1.01 2.98 -2.68
CA GLY A 174 -2.18 2.83 -3.54
C GLY A 174 -2.63 1.38 -3.77
N PHE A 175 -3.91 1.23 -4.11
CA PHE A 175 -4.47 -0.05 -4.56
C PHE A 175 -3.94 -0.42 -5.95
N PHE A 176 -3.85 -1.72 -6.20
CA PHE A 176 -3.45 -2.28 -7.49
C PHE A 176 -4.17 -3.60 -7.72
N ASN A 177 -4.30 -4.00 -8.98
CA ASN A 177 -4.80 -5.31 -9.33
C ASN A 177 -3.64 -6.32 -9.31
N ARG A 178 -3.66 -7.25 -8.36
CA ARG A 178 -2.59 -8.25 -8.19
C ARG A 178 -2.44 -9.23 -9.37
N ASN A 179 -3.47 -9.42 -10.18
CA ASN A 179 -3.45 -10.41 -11.27
C ASN A 179 -2.68 -9.87 -12.49
N ASN A 180 -2.86 -8.59 -12.83
CA ASN A 180 -2.20 -7.94 -13.97
C ASN A 180 -1.18 -6.86 -13.56
N GLN A 181 -1.03 -6.64 -12.24
CA GLN A 181 -0.02 -5.77 -11.63
C GLN A 181 -0.21 -4.28 -11.99
N LEU A 182 -1.43 -3.87 -12.33
CA LEU A 182 -1.73 -2.49 -12.74
C LEU A 182 -2.24 -1.62 -11.58
N PRO A 183 -1.89 -0.33 -11.54
CA PRO A 183 -2.34 0.60 -10.51
C PRO A 183 -3.83 0.94 -10.63
N LEU A 184 -4.49 1.12 -9.48
CA LEU A 184 -5.93 1.42 -9.34
C LEU A 184 -6.15 2.66 -8.46
N GLY A 185 -5.58 3.80 -8.86
CA GLY A 185 -5.76 5.07 -8.16
C GLY A 185 -4.63 6.05 -8.44
N ALA A 186 -4.77 7.27 -7.91
CA ALA A 186 -3.85 8.37 -8.20
C ALA A 186 -2.43 8.10 -7.72
N VAL A 187 -1.45 8.34 -8.58
CA VAL A 187 -0.03 8.40 -8.27
C VAL A 187 0.58 9.48 -9.14
N TRP A 188 1.13 10.54 -8.54
CA TRP A 188 1.87 11.55 -9.29
C TRP A 188 3.02 12.12 -8.49
N SER A 189 4.07 12.50 -9.19
CA SER A 189 5.28 13.08 -8.61
C SER A 189 5.84 14.11 -9.56
N GLN A 190 6.25 15.26 -9.04
CA GLN A 190 6.78 16.36 -9.85
C GLN A 190 5.86 16.70 -11.05
N GLN A 191 4.55 16.76 -10.81
CA GLN A 191 3.48 16.99 -11.80
C GLN A 191 3.34 15.90 -12.88
N ASN A 192 4.12 14.82 -12.83
CA ASN A 192 3.99 13.68 -13.72
C ASN A 192 3.03 12.63 -13.14
N TRP A 193 1.87 12.45 -13.78
CA TRP A 193 0.85 11.48 -13.41
C TRP A 193 1.25 10.07 -13.88
N ARG A 194 1.72 9.24 -12.95
CA ARG A 194 2.02 7.82 -13.17
C ARG A 194 0.74 6.98 -13.24
N SER A 195 -0.28 7.36 -12.47
CA SER A 195 -1.62 6.78 -12.56
C SER A 195 -2.68 7.78 -12.11
N GLY A 196 -3.83 7.82 -12.79
CA GLY A 196 -4.92 8.75 -12.52
C GLY A 196 -5.86 8.33 -11.37
N PRO A 197 -6.58 9.28 -10.76
CA PRO A 197 -7.56 8.97 -9.71
C PRO A 197 -8.75 8.20 -10.26
N ILE A 198 -9.40 7.43 -9.40
CA ILE A 198 -10.62 6.68 -9.71
C ILE A 198 -11.64 6.84 -8.58
N LEU A 199 -12.92 6.69 -8.91
CA LEU A 199 -14.01 6.52 -7.94
C LEU A 199 -14.12 7.63 -6.87
N ASN A 200 -13.59 8.83 -7.15
CA ASN A 200 -13.55 9.94 -6.21
C ASN A 200 -12.98 9.54 -4.83
N ARG A 201 -11.94 8.70 -4.82
CA ARG A 201 -11.35 8.14 -3.60
C ARG A 201 -10.49 9.15 -2.85
N GLY A 202 -10.35 8.90 -1.55
CA GLY A 202 -9.46 9.61 -0.65
C GLY A 202 -8.01 9.61 -1.16
N ALA A 203 -7.42 10.79 -1.18
CA ALA A 203 -6.05 11.03 -1.61
C ALA A 203 -5.38 12.07 -0.70
N ILE A 204 -4.05 12.02 -0.67
CA ILE A 204 -3.17 13.03 -0.11
C ILE A 204 -2.34 13.63 -1.24
N ALA A 205 -2.10 14.94 -1.19
CA ALA A 205 -1.12 15.63 -2.03
C ALA A 205 -0.20 16.48 -1.18
N TRP A 206 1.03 16.71 -1.66
CA TRP A 206 2.06 17.44 -0.91
C TRP A 206 3.09 18.10 -1.84
N ASN A 207 3.85 19.04 -1.27
CA ASN A 207 5.01 19.67 -1.90
C ASN A 207 6.27 19.52 -1.04
N ASP A 208 7.41 19.98 -1.56
CA ASP A 208 8.71 19.86 -0.90
C ASP A 208 8.93 20.91 0.22
N GLN A 209 7.94 21.76 0.46
CA GLN A 209 7.93 22.71 1.57
C GLN A 209 7.20 22.12 2.80
N GLY A 210 6.75 20.87 2.69
CA GLY A 210 6.06 20.15 3.76
C GLY A 210 4.58 20.52 3.93
N GLN A 211 3.99 21.24 2.96
CA GLN A 211 2.55 21.48 2.93
C GLN A 211 1.83 20.25 2.38
N THR A 212 0.62 19.99 2.88
CA THR A 212 -0.20 18.84 2.47
C THR A 212 -1.66 19.25 2.30
N THR A 213 -2.40 18.48 1.51
CA THR A 213 -3.86 18.52 1.46
C THR A 213 -4.42 17.10 1.37
N PHE A 214 -5.63 16.92 1.88
CA PHE A 214 -6.39 15.67 1.82
C PHE A 214 -7.76 15.95 1.22
N GLY A 215 -8.32 14.93 0.58
CA GLY A 215 -9.66 15.04 0.02
C GLY A 215 -10.01 13.84 -0.84
N ARG A 216 -11.25 13.85 -1.35
CA ARG A 216 -11.72 12.89 -2.35
C ARG A 216 -11.39 13.41 -3.73
N LEU A 217 -10.49 12.75 -4.44
CA LEU A 217 -9.86 13.29 -5.64
C LEU A 217 -10.48 12.71 -6.92
N SER A 218 -10.78 13.60 -7.85
CA SER A 218 -11.06 13.27 -9.25
C SER A 218 -10.19 14.10 -10.19
N LEU A 219 -10.00 13.60 -11.42
CA LEU A 219 -9.28 14.27 -12.51
C LEU A 219 -10.14 14.14 -13.76
N SER A 220 -10.31 15.25 -14.46
CA SER A 220 -10.88 15.27 -15.81
C SER A 220 -9.91 15.94 -16.75
N GLU A 221 -9.68 15.34 -17.91
CA GLU A 221 -8.87 15.90 -18.97
C GLU A 221 -9.76 16.32 -20.14
N ILE A 222 -9.78 17.62 -20.43
CA ILE A 222 -10.50 18.15 -21.59
C ILE A 222 -9.55 18.09 -22.79
N ILE A 223 -9.90 17.27 -23.77
CA ILE A 223 -9.20 17.14 -25.04
C ILE A 223 -9.92 18.05 -26.03
N THR A 224 -9.26 19.11 -26.48
CA THR A 224 -9.79 20.10 -27.43
C THR A 224 -9.15 19.89 -28.79
N THR A 225 -9.97 19.71 -29.83
CA THR A 225 -9.50 19.58 -31.22
C THR A 225 -9.14 20.95 -31.81
N GLY A 226 -8.41 20.97 -32.92
CA GLY A 226 -8.16 22.20 -33.70
C GLY A 226 -9.42 22.90 -34.21
N SER A 227 -10.55 22.18 -34.33
CA SER A 227 -11.86 22.73 -34.66
C SER A 227 -12.62 23.27 -33.43
N GLY A 228 -12.07 23.13 -32.22
CA GLY A 228 -12.68 23.57 -30.97
C GLY A 228 -13.64 22.57 -30.33
N GLN A 229 -13.83 21.39 -30.91
CA GLN A 229 -14.64 20.32 -30.30
C GLN A 229 -13.95 19.80 -29.04
N ARG A 230 -14.73 19.44 -28.03
CA ARG A 230 -14.24 19.02 -26.71
C ARG A 230 -14.70 17.61 -26.38
N LEU A 231 -13.74 16.77 -25.99
CA LEU A 231 -13.96 15.46 -25.40
C LEU A 231 -13.46 15.48 -23.96
N THR A 232 -14.07 14.68 -23.08
CA THR A 232 -13.61 14.55 -21.69
C THR A 232 -13.07 13.14 -21.48
N ALA A 233 -11.78 13.02 -21.17
CA ALA A 233 -11.19 11.78 -20.68
C ALA A 233 -11.23 11.76 -19.16
N ASN A 234 -11.72 10.65 -18.60
CA ASN A 234 -11.89 10.48 -17.16
C ASN A 234 -10.91 9.47 -16.55
N TYR A 235 -10.11 8.81 -17.39
CA TYR A 235 -9.17 7.78 -16.96
C TYR A 235 -7.80 8.07 -17.59
N LEU A 236 -6.78 8.24 -16.74
CA LEU A 236 -5.41 8.49 -17.16
C LEU A 236 -4.53 7.38 -16.60
N ASN A 237 -3.72 6.72 -17.43
CA ASN A 237 -2.71 5.73 -17.01
C ASN A 237 -3.25 4.77 -15.92
N SER A 238 -4.41 4.15 -16.17
CA SER A 238 -5.14 3.39 -15.14
C SER A 238 -5.42 1.95 -15.57
N GLY A 239 -5.28 1.02 -14.62
CA GLY A 239 -5.80 -0.35 -14.75
C GLY A 239 -7.30 -0.47 -14.48
N TYR A 240 -7.96 0.61 -14.07
CA TYR A 240 -9.39 0.62 -13.81
C TYR A 240 -10.18 0.77 -15.10
N VAL A 241 -10.93 -0.28 -15.46
CA VAL A 241 -11.67 -0.36 -16.71
C VAL A 241 -13.13 0.01 -16.47
N GLN A 242 -13.60 1.01 -17.22
CA GLN A 242 -15.00 1.41 -17.33
C GLN A 242 -15.24 1.88 -18.77
N ARG A 243 -16.52 1.93 -19.17
CA ARG A 243 -16.93 2.63 -20.40
C ARG A 243 -16.56 4.12 -20.26
N GLY A 244 -16.06 4.72 -21.34
CA GLY A 244 -15.52 6.08 -21.29
C GLY A 244 -14.28 6.27 -22.17
N ILE A 245 -13.73 7.48 -22.11
CA ILE A 245 -12.48 7.84 -22.79
C ILE A 245 -11.34 7.74 -21.78
N ALA A 246 -10.33 6.95 -22.10
CA ALA A 246 -9.09 6.82 -21.35
C ALA A 246 -7.89 7.35 -22.15
N ARG A 247 -6.84 7.79 -21.46
CA ARG A 247 -5.59 8.26 -22.05
C ARG A 247 -4.41 7.53 -21.43
N TYR A 248 -3.47 7.08 -22.27
CA TYR A 248 -2.24 6.42 -21.85
C TYR A 248 -1.03 7.17 -22.41
N THR A 249 -0.17 7.64 -21.51
CA THR A 249 1.04 8.42 -21.80
C THR A 249 2.29 7.57 -21.59
N PRO A 250 3.49 8.05 -21.95
CA PRO A 250 4.75 7.34 -21.67
C PRO A 250 4.98 7.00 -20.19
N ALA A 251 4.28 7.68 -19.26
CA ALA A 251 4.32 7.36 -17.84
C ALA A 251 3.61 6.05 -17.45
N TRP A 252 2.80 5.48 -18.36
CA TRP A 252 2.20 4.15 -18.24
C TRP A 252 3.30 3.11 -18.45
N ASP A 253 3.51 2.65 -19.66
CA ASP A 253 4.53 1.68 -20.06
C ASP A 253 4.95 2.04 -21.51
N PRO A 254 6.02 1.45 -22.09
CA PRO A 254 6.38 1.68 -23.50
C PRO A 254 5.26 1.28 -24.49
N SER A 255 4.30 0.48 -24.05
CA SER A 255 3.18 0.02 -24.87
C SER A 255 1.92 -0.16 -24.03
N TYR A 256 0.77 -0.08 -24.69
CA TYR A 256 -0.54 -0.42 -24.18
C TYR A 256 -0.99 -1.80 -24.69
N ILE A 257 -1.64 -2.57 -23.83
CA ILE A 257 -2.37 -3.79 -24.19
C ILE A 257 -3.84 -3.58 -23.80
N PRO A 258 -4.81 -3.85 -24.69
CA PRO A 258 -6.23 -3.68 -24.43
C PRO A 258 -6.68 -4.32 -23.13
N LEU A 259 -7.41 -3.57 -22.32
CA LEU A 259 -7.92 -4.04 -21.02
C LEU A 259 -9.39 -4.48 -21.09
N SER A 260 -10.06 -4.22 -22.22
CA SER A 260 -11.40 -4.69 -22.55
C SER A 260 -11.49 -5.09 -24.03
N ASP A 261 -12.54 -5.83 -24.37
CA ASP A 261 -12.86 -6.15 -25.77
C ASP A 261 -13.43 -4.93 -26.49
N ASN A 262 -13.25 -4.88 -27.81
CA ASN A 262 -13.81 -3.86 -28.70
C ASN A 262 -13.44 -2.41 -28.34
N GLU A 263 -12.19 -2.17 -27.99
CA GLU A 263 -11.68 -0.80 -27.82
C GLU A 263 -11.35 -0.16 -29.18
N GLN A 264 -11.41 1.17 -29.25
CA GLN A 264 -10.85 1.94 -30.35
C GLN A 264 -9.66 2.73 -29.83
N VAL A 265 -8.53 2.66 -30.52
CA VAL A 265 -7.33 3.44 -30.18
C VAL A 265 -7.08 4.53 -31.22
N TYR A 266 -6.73 5.71 -30.72
CA TYR A 266 -6.22 6.83 -31.50
C TYR A 266 -4.79 7.13 -31.05
N VAL A 267 -3.85 7.05 -31.98
CA VAL A 267 -2.44 7.34 -31.75
C VAL A 267 -2.21 8.83 -31.95
N VAL A 268 -1.63 9.49 -30.95
CA VAL A 268 -1.32 10.92 -31.01
C VAL A 268 0.18 11.10 -30.89
N GLN A 269 0.79 11.83 -31.83
CA GLN A 269 2.21 12.20 -31.83
C GLN A 269 2.34 13.68 -32.07
N ASN A 270 3.21 14.36 -31.33
CA ASN A 270 3.42 15.80 -31.44
C ASN A 270 2.09 16.60 -31.49
N SER A 271 1.15 16.24 -30.60
CA SER A 271 -0.19 16.85 -30.51
C SER A 271 -1.10 16.66 -31.73
N GLN A 272 -0.84 15.70 -32.61
CA GLN A 272 -1.67 15.39 -33.77
C GLN A 272 -2.05 13.91 -33.82
N VAL A 273 -3.29 13.58 -34.20
CA VAL A 273 -3.72 12.20 -34.43
C VAL A 273 -3.01 11.66 -35.67
N THR A 274 -2.25 10.58 -35.53
CA THR A 274 -1.49 9.97 -36.64
C THR A 274 -2.11 8.67 -37.14
N ALA A 275 -2.85 7.95 -36.29
CA ALA A 275 -3.51 6.71 -36.66
C ALA A 275 -4.71 6.39 -35.78
N GLN A 276 -5.59 5.52 -36.27
CA GLN A 276 -6.69 4.92 -35.53
C GLN A 276 -6.77 3.42 -35.83
N TYR A 277 -6.99 2.59 -34.81
CA TYR A 277 -7.14 1.14 -34.99
C TYR A 277 -8.25 0.57 -34.10
N PRO A 278 -8.98 -0.47 -34.56
CA PRO A 278 -9.76 -1.30 -33.67
C PRO A 278 -8.83 -2.22 -32.84
N LEU A 279 -9.17 -2.40 -31.56
CA LEU A 279 -8.56 -3.38 -30.66
C LEU A 279 -9.66 -4.35 -30.20
N PRO A 280 -9.92 -5.42 -30.97
CA PRO A 280 -11.13 -6.22 -30.81
C PRO A 280 -11.15 -7.06 -29.53
N LYS A 281 -9.98 -7.44 -29.00
CA LYS A 281 -9.89 -8.40 -27.90
C LYS A 281 -8.93 -7.95 -26.80
N ALA A 282 -9.39 -8.05 -25.56
CA ALA A 282 -8.59 -7.81 -24.36
C ALA A 282 -7.36 -8.71 -24.32
N GLY A 283 -6.23 -8.16 -23.87
CA GLY A 283 -4.97 -8.91 -23.74
C GLY A 283 -4.30 -9.27 -25.07
N GLN A 284 -4.88 -8.87 -26.20
CA GLN A 284 -4.32 -9.12 -27.54
C GLN A 284 -3.86 -7.81 -28.17
N GLN A 285 -2.81 -7.90 -28.99
CA GLN A 285 -2.22 -6.77 -29.72
C GLN A 285 -1.58 -5.72 -28.79
N GLN A 286 -0.30 -5.47 -29.03
CA GLN A 286 0.48 -4.49 -28.29
C GLN A 286 0.56 -3.21 -29.11
N MET A 287 0.11 -2.10 -28.53
CA MET A 287 0.14 -0.78 -29.17
C MET A 287 1.27 0.05 -28.57
N PRO A 288 2.30 0.43 -29.33
CA PRO A 288 3.34 1.32 -28.84
C PRO A 288 2.74 2.65 -28.36
N ILE A 289 3.20 3.15 -27.21
CA ILE A 289 2.89 4.52 -26.77
C ILE A 289 3.99 5.42 -27.29
N PRO A 290 3.70 6.40 -28.18
CA PRO A 290 4.73 7.29 -28.69
C PRO A 290 5.41 8.09 -27.58
N SER A 291 6.73 8.20 -27.62
CA SER A 291 7.52 8.94 -26.60
C SER A 291 7.26 10.45 -26.62
N ASP A 292 6.82 10.99 -27.75
CA ASP A 292 6.46 12.38 -28.00
C ASP A 292 4.92 12.60 -28.01
N GLY A 293 4.17 11.65 -27.44
CA GLY A 293 2.74 11.57 -27.63
C GLY A 293 2.01 10.76 -26.57
N TYR A 294 0.87 10.18 -26.96
CA TYR A 294 0.02 9.36 -26.12
C TYR A 294 -1.00 8.57 -26.95
N LEU A 295 -1.69 7.63 -26.32
CA LEU A 295 -2.85 6.95 -26.87
C LEU A 295 -4.14 7.46 -26.23
N ILE A 296 -5.18 7.63 -27.02
CA ILE A 296 -6.57 7.76 -26.55
C ILE A 296 -7.26 6.43 -26.80
N ILE A 297 -7.90 5.88 -25.77
CA ILE A 297 -8.66 4.64 -25.82
C ILE A 297 -10.13 4.97 -25.58
N ASP A 298 -10.97 4.65 -26.56
CA ASP A 298 -12.42 4.75 -26.45
C ASP A 298 -13.02 3.38 -26.13
N ARG A 299 -13.73 3.31 -25.00
CA ARG A 299 -14.42 2.11 -24.54
C ARG A 299 -15.93 2.32 -24.62
N GLY A 300 -16.55 1.66 -25.59
CA GLY A 300 -17.99 1.69 -25.79
C GLY A 300 -18.51 2.83 -26.67
N ASN A 301 -17.71 3.26 -27.66
CA ASN A 301 -18.07 4.22 -28.72
C ASN A 301 -18.53 5.58 -28.18
N GLN A 302 -17.71 6.18 -27.32
CA GLN A 302 -17.96 7.48 -26.69
C GLN A 302 -17.49 8.65 -27.55
N ILE A 303 -16.58 8.40 -28.51
CA ILE A 303 -16.04 9.42 -29.39
C ILE A 303 -16.85 9.44 -30.69
N PRO A 304 -17.50 10.55 -31.06
CA PRO A 304 -18.24 10.63 -32.32
C PRO A 304 -17.30 10.46 -33.52
N ALA A 305 -17.79 9.76 -34.54
CA ALA A 305 -17.03 9.51 -35.76
C ALA A 305 -16.52 10.82 -36.39
N GLY A 306 -15.27 10.80 -36.84
CA GLY A 306 -14.63 11.95 -37.51
C GLY A 306 -14.06 13.02 -36.57
N VAL A 307 -14.43 13.06 -35.28
CA VAL A 307 -13.90 14.06 -34.32
C VAL A 307 -12.39 13.94 -34.15
N LEU A 308 -11.86 12.71 -34.16
CA LEU A 308 -10.44 12.41 -34.07
C LEU A 308 -9.91 11.80 -35.37
N ALA A 309 -10.28 12.36 -36.53
CA ALA A 309 -9.70 11.94 -37.80
C ALA A 309 -8.18 12.16 -37.83
N VAL A 310 -7.45 11.35 -38.61
CA VAL A 310 -6.00 11.52 -38.81
C VAL A 310 -5.69 12.93 -39.30
N GLY A 311 -4.67 13.57 -38.72
CA GLY A 311 -4.32 14.98 -38.94
C GLY A 311 -4.94 15.96 -37.94
N THR A 312 -5.90 15.52 -37.12
CA THR A 312 -6.53 16.41 -36.11
C THR A 312 -5.51 16.80 -35.04
N THR A 313 -5.32 18.11 -34.85
CA THR A 313 -4.49 18.65 -33.76
C THR A 313 -5.28 18.64 -32.45
N LEU A 314 -4.63 18.31 -31.33
CA LEU A 314 -5.22 18.15 -30.02
C LEU A 314 -4.47 18.95 -28.96
N ASN A 315 -5.21 19.61 -28.08
CA ASN A 315 -4.69 20.16 -26.82
C ASN A 315 -5.36 19.44 -25.65
N VAL A 316 -4.59 19.07 -24.63
CA VAL A 316 -5.11 18.40 -23.43
C VAL A 316 -4.92 19.30 -22.23
N ASN A 317 -6.00 19.56 -21.50
CA ASN A 317 -5.98 20.30 -20.24
C ASN A 317 -6.56 19.43 -19.12
N GLY A 318 -5.72 19.04 -18.16
CA GLY A 318 -6.13 18.29 -16.97
C GLY A 318 -6.42 19.21 -15.79
N ARG A 319 -7.51 18.95 -15.06
CA ARG A 319 -7.84 19.66 -13.83
C ARG A 319 -8.31 18.69 -12.75
N SER A 320 -7.71 18.79 -11.57
CA SER A 320 -8.12 18.04 -10.40
C SER A 320 -9.23 18.75 -9.64
N THR A 321 -10.11 17.96 -9.02
CA THR A 321 -11.10 18.41 -8.05
C THR A 321 -10.92 17.60 -6.75
N PRO A 322 -10.87 18.24 -5.58
CA PRO A 322 -10.96 19.68 -5.29
C PRO A 322 -9.81 20.53 -5.87
N GLU A 323 -10.08 21.81 -6.10
CA GLU A 323 -9.14 22.76 -6.72
C GLU A 323 -7.77 22.81 -6.01
N ALA A 324 -7.76 22.66 -4.69
CA ALA A 324 -6.54 22.70 -3.89
C ALA A 324 -5.49 21.68 -4.34
N PHE A 325 -5.90 20.54 -4.92
CA PHE A 325 -4.96 19.52 -5.41
C PHE A 325 -4.08 20.01 -6.57
N ASN A 326 -4.55 20.99 -7.36
CA ASN A 326 -3.78 21.53 -8.48
C ASN A 326 -2.51 22.29 -8.03
N ALA A 327 -2.42 22.68 -6.75
CA ALA A 327 -1.25 23.35 -6.19
C ALA A 327 -0.09 22.40 -5.81
N PHE A 328 -0.32 21.08 -5.83
CA PHE A 328 0.63 20.11 -5.28
C PHE A 328 1.27 19.22 -6.36
N PRO A 329 2.62 19.21 -6.45
CA PRO A 329 3.32 18.46 -7.49
C PRO A 329 3.38 16.96 -7.21
N ASN A 330 3.10 16.51 -5.98
CA ASN A 330 3.17 15.10 -5.61
C ASN A 330 1.87 14.66 -4.94
N GLY A 331 1.50 13.39 -5.09
CA GLY A 331 0.38 12.83 -4.38
C GLY A 331 0.10 11.36 -4.63
N MET A 332 -0.84 10.85 -3.82
CA MET A 332 -1.17 9.45 -3.71
C MET A 332 -2.65 9.27 -3.36
N GLY A 333 -3.36 8.46 -4.14
CA GLY A 333 -4.72 8.04 -3.90
C GLY A 333 -4.80 6.61 -3.37
N ALA A 334 -5.66 6.38 -2.38
CA ALA A 334 -5.98 5.05 -1.89
C ALA A 334 -7.43 5.03 -1.40
N GLY A 335 -7.67 5.57 -0.22
CA GLY A 335 -8.99 5.68 0.40
C GLY A 335 -9.44 4.42 1.16
N PRO A 336 -10.62 4.49 1.79
CA PRO A 336 -11.46 5.67 1.94
C PRO A 336 -10.82 6.77 2.80
N LEU A 337 -11.24 8.02 2.60
CA LEU A 337 -10.84 9.12 3.49
C LEU A 337 -11.46 8.90 4.88
N LEU A 338 -10.62 8.84 5.92
CA LEU A 338 -11.05 8.44 7.26
C LEU A 338 -11.38 9.62 8.16
N ILE A 339 -10.47 10.59 8.23
CA ILE A 339 -10.55 11.77 9.07
C ILE A 339 -10.25 12.98 8.21
N ASP A 340 -11.03 14.02 8.39
CA ASP A 340 -10.80 15.33 7.81
C ASP A 340 -11.08 16.41 8.85
N GLN A 341 -10.14 17.34 9.00
CA GLN A 341 -10.19 18.42 10.01
C GLN A 341 -10.58 17.92 11.42
N GLY A 342 -10.00 16.79 11.85
CA GLY A 342 -10.23 16.19 13.16
C GLY A 342 -11.60 15.50 13.34
N ARG A 343 -12.41 15.39 12.27
CA ARG A 343 -13.71 14.72 12.28
C ARG A 343 -13.64 13.42 11.49
N VAL A 344 -14.35 12.39 11.96
CA VAL A 344 -14.50 11.15 11.19
C VAL A 344 -15.41 11.42 9.99
N VAL A 345 -14.91 11.16 8.78
CA VAL A 345 -15.62 11.40 7.50
C VAL A 345 -15.70 10.14 6.64
N LEU A 346 -15.52 8.97 7.25
CA LEU A 346 -15.57 7.67 6.58
C LEU A 346 -16.87 7.49 5.79
N ASN A 347 -16.75 7.37 4.48
CA ASN A 347 -17.86 7.04 3.57
C ASN A 347 -17.37 6.06 2.50
N ALA A 348 -17.14 4.81 2.89
CA ALA A 348 -16.60 3.78 2.01
C ALA A 348 -17.50 3.50 0.79
N THR A 349 -18.82 3.50 0.97
CA THR A 349 -19.78 3.33 -0.13
C THR A 349 -19.67 4.47 -1.15
N GLY A 350 -19.58 5.73 -0.67
CA GLY A 350 -19.42 6.90 -1.55
C GLY A 350 -18.10 6.92 -2.33
N GLU A 351 -17.11 6.16 -1.89
CA GLU A 351 -15.79 6.01 -2.55
C GLU A 351 -15.66 4.68 -3.33
N GLY A 352 -16.79 4.01 -3.58
CA GLY A 352 -16.89 2.84 -4.44
C GLY A 352 -16.28 1.56 -3.85
N PHE A 353 -16.20 1.44 -2.53
CA PHE A 353 -15.78 0.20 -1.87
C PHE A 353 -16.96 -0.76 -1.65
N SER A 354 -16.78 -2.04 -1.98
CA SER A 354 -17.82 -3.06 -1.86
C SER A 354 -18.20 -3.36 -0.41
N SER A 355 -19.39 -3.90 -0.18
CA SER A 355 -19.85 -4.34 1.15
C SER A 355 -18.91 -5.37 1.78
N ALA A 356 -18.41 -6.33 1.00
CA ALA A 356 -17.42 -7.32 1.46
C ALA A 356 -16.15 -6.63 1.98
N PHE A 357 -15.62 -5.66 1.23
CA PHE A 357 -14.44 -4.90 1.65
C PHE A 357 -14.70 -4.09 2.93
N GLN A 358 -15.88 -3.49 3.06
CA GLN A 358 -16.27 -2.69 4.24
C GLN A 358 -16.38 -3.52 5.52
N GLN A 359 -16.79 -4.79 5.42
CA GLN A 359 -16.94 -5.71 6.56
C GLN A 359 -15.64 -6.43 6.90
N GLN A 360 -14.65 -6.39 6.00
CA GLN A 360 -13.37 -7.06 6.15
C GLN A 360 -12.64 -6.58 7.40
N ARG A 361 -12.15 -7.55 8.18
CA ARG A 361 -11.15 -7.35 9.22
C ARG A 361 -9.81 -7.64 8.59
N ALA A 362 -8.98 -6.61 8.41
CA ALA A 362 -7.69 -6.76 7.75
C ALA A 362 -6.58 -5.95 8.45
N SER A 363 -5.33 -6.28 8.18
CA SER A 363 -4.17 -5.40 8.39
C SER A 363 -4.38 -4.09 7.63
N ARG A 364 -3.94 -2.96 8.22
CA ARG A 364 -4.18 -1.61 7.69
C ARG A 364 -2.92 -0.78 7.67
N SER A 365 -2.79 0.02 6.60
CA SER A 365 -1.78 1.05 6.46
C SER A 365 -2.47 2.40 6.27
N ALA A 366 -1.89 3.46 6.83
CA ALA A 366 -2.41 4.82 6.68
C ALA A 366 -1.28 5.85 6.62
N ILE A 367 -1.58 6.98 6.00
CA ILE A 367 -0.82 8.22 6.10
C ILE A 367 -1.74 9.29 6.70
N ALA A 368 -1.24 10.01 7.69
CA ALA A 368 -1.98 11.07 8.39
C ALA A 368 -1.07 12.27 8.63
N VAL A 369 -1.67 13.39 9.01
CA VAL A 369 -0.96 14.59 9.47
C VAL A 369 -1.45 14.95 10.87
N ASP A 370 -0.51 15.14 11.81
CA ASP A 370 -0.82 15.54 13.18
C ASP A 370 -1.10 17.05 13.30
N ARG A 371 -1.42 17.51 14.52
CA ARG A 371 -1.68 18.95 14.79
C ARG A 371 -0.50 19.86 14.52
N ASN A 372 0.71 19.31 14.54
CA ASN A 372 1.95 20.05 14.33
C ASN A 372 2.30 20.12 12.83
N GLY A 373 1.58 19.41 11.97
CA GLY A 373 1.91 19.28 10.55
C GLY A 373 2.93 18.17 10.25
N ASN A 374 3.23 17.28 11.20
CA ASN A 374 4.07 16.12 10.93
C ASN A 374 3.27 15.03 10.22
N ILE A 375 3.92 14.35 9.29
CA ILE A 375 3.36 13.20 8.59
C ILE A 375 3.55 11.96 9.44
N MET A 376 2.51 11.15 9.60
CA MET A 376 2.55 9.86 10.29
C MET A 376 2.29 8.74 9.28
N LEU A 377 3.26 7.86 9.10
CA LEU A 377 3.07 6.59 8.39
C LEU A 377 2.73 5.53 9.42
N VAL A 378 1.61 4.82 9.24
CA VAL A 378 1.06 3.95 10.27
C VAL A 378 0.74 2.58 9.71
N ALA A 379 1.21 1.53 10.39
CA ALA A 379 0.86 0.14 10.12
C ALA A 379 0.24 -0.52 11.36
N SER A 380 -0.83 -1.27 11.16
CA SER A 380 -1.50 -2.05 12.19
C SER A 380 -1.95 -3.41 11.66
N HIS A 381 -1.95 -4.41 12.54
CA HIS A 381 -2.29 -5.80 12.26
C HIS A 381 -3.38 -6.28 13.23
N ASN A 382 -3.44 -7.60 13.49
CA ASN A 382 -4.28 -8.22 14.51
C ASN A 382 -4.27 -7.49 15.87
N ARG A 383 -5.45 -7.42 16.52
CA ARG A 383 -5.51 -7.07 17.95
C ARG A 383 -4.86 -8.15 18.80
N VAL A 384 -4.51 -7.78 20.02
CA VAL A 384 -4.12 -8.73 21.05
C VAL A 384 -5.25 -9.73 21.27
N GLY A 385 -4.97 -11.01 21.01
CA GLY A 385 -5.80 -12.16 21.37
C GLY A 385 -6.94 -12.55 20.42
N GLU A 386 -7.24 -11.80 19.36
CA GLU A 386 -8.34 -12.07 18.42
C GLU A 386 -8.12 -11.41 17.03
N PRO A 387 -8.88 -11.76 15.96
CA PRO A 387 -8.62 -11.26 14.60
C PRO A 387 -8.93 -9.76 14.36
N GLU A 388 -8.47 -9.26 13.21
CA GLU A 388 -8.16 -7.87 12.78
C GLU A 388 -9.27 -6.79 12.88
N LEU A 389 -8.89 -5.53 12.57
CA LEU A 389 -9.76 -4.33 12.59
C LEU A 389 -10.79 -4.32 11.46
N ALA A 390 -12.08 -4.25 11.82
CA ALA A 390 -13.13 -3.81 10.91
C ALA A 390 -13.03 -2.30 10.63
N TRP A 391 -13.40 -1.86 9.43
CA TRP A 391 -13.30 -0.47 8.98
C TRP A 391 -13.93 0.56 9.93
N GLY A 392 -15.09 0.25 10.52
CA GLY A 392 -15.80 1.17 11.43
C GLY A 392 -14.98 1.59 12.66
N ASN A 393 -13.94 0.83 13.02
CA ASN A 393 -13.07 1.13 14.14
C ASN A 393 -11.79 1.87 13.74
N LEU A 394 -11.41 1.86 12.45
CA LEU A 394 -10.18 2.49 11.97
C LEU A 394 -10.16 4.02 12.15
N PRO A 395 -11.26 4.78 11.92
CA PRO A 395 -11.24 6.22 12.22
C PRO A 395 -11.11 6.53 13.72
N LYS A 396 -11.72 5.72 14.59
CA LYS A 396 -11.58 5.87 16.06
C LYS A 396 -10.15 5.61 16.50
N PHE A 397 -9.51 4.63 15.87
CA PHE A 397 -8.12 4.30 16.04
C PHE A 397 -7.20 5.42 15.56
N CYS A 398 -7.43 5.99 14.37
CA CYS A 398 -6.66 7.13 13.87
C CYS A 398 -6.81 8.38 14.77
N ASN A 399 -8.01 8.66 15.31
CA ASN A 399 -8.23 9.75 16.26
C ASN A 399 -7.46 9.60 17.58
N SER A 400 -7.16 8.36 18.00
CA SER A 400 -6.39 8.12 19.22
C SER A 400 -4.91 8.47 19.09
N TRP A 401 -4.40 8.69 17.86
CA TRP A 401 -3.01 9.03 17.60
C TRP A 401 -2.69 10.52 17.59
N GLY A 402 -3.69 11.35 17.27
CA GLY A 402 -3.57 12.81 17.22
C GLY A 402 -3.87 13.51 18.55
N ARG A 403 -3.90 12.75 19.66
CA ARG A 403 -4.05 13.28 21.03
C ARG A 403 -2.71 13.34 21.73
#